data_AF-A0A963WCG7-F1
#
_entry.id   AF-A0A963WCG7-F1
#
_cell.length_a   1.000
_cell.length_b   1.000
_cell.length_c   1.000
_cell.angle_alpha   90.00
_cell.angle_beta   90.00
_cell.angle_gamma   90.00
#
_symmetry.space_group_name_H-M   'P 1'
#
loop_
_entity.id
_entity.type
_entity.pdbx_description
1 polymer ?
#
loop_
_entity_poly.entity_id
_entity_poly.type
_entity_poly.pdbx_seq_one_letter_code
_entity_poly.pdbx_strand_id
1 'polypeptide(L)'
;DVWRNLMAVFPAMLVAMLVAGAIGLAFERFIVRPVYGNHLKQILITMGGMIIGEELIKVIWGPQQIPLPLPPGLQGSWFIGDAAVEKYRVFAVVIGVAVFALLAWTLSRTKVGLLIRAGVQDREMVESLGYRIRRLFVGVFVAGSALAGL
;
A
#
# COMPACT_ATOMS: atom_id res chain seq x y z
N ASP A 1 18.06 -22.87 8.05
CA ASP A 1 17.54 -22.41 6.72
C ASP A 1 16.35 -21.47 6.77
N VAL A 2 15.34 -21.70 7.63
CA VAL A 2 14.16 -20.81 7.77
C VAL A 2 14.54 -19.36 8.10
N TRP A 3 15.50 -19.13 8.99
CA TRP A 3 15.95 -17.79 9.39
C TRP A 3 16.63 -17.01 8.24
N ARG A 4 17.50 -17.67 7.44
CA ARG A 4 18.13 -17.04 6.27
C ARG A 4 17.11 -16.68 5.18
N ASN A 5 16.08 -17.52 4.99
CA ASN A 5 15.01 -17.26 4.03
C ASN A 5 14.09 -16.13 4.49
N LEU A 6 13.71 -16.08 5.77
CA LEU A 6 12.95 -14.95 6.33
C LEU A 6 13.76 -13.65 6.27
N MET A 7 15.07 -13.72 6.53
CA MET A 7 15.98 -12.58 6.39
C MET A 7 16.19 -12.12 4.93
N ALA A 8 15.84 -12.92 3.91
CA ALA A 8 15.88 -12.49 2.51
C ALA A 8 14.52 -11.90 2.07
N VAL A 9 13.42 -12.46 2.56
CA VAL A 9 12.05 -11.98 2.24
C VAL A 9 11.79 -10.62 2.88
N PHE A 10 12.20 -10.40 4.14
CA PHE A 10 11.92 -9.15 4.84
C PHE A 10 12.55 -7.91 4.17
N PRO A 11 13.84 -7.93 3.77
CA PRO A 11 14.44 -6.83 3.01
C PRO A 11 13.82 -6.67 1.63
N ALA A 12 13.47 -7.77 0.94
CA ALA A 12 12.80 -7.68 -0.35
C ALA A 12 11.43 -7.00 -0.22
N MET A 13 10.65 -7.34 0.81
CA MET A 13 9.39 -6.66 1.13
C MET A 13 9.63 -5.18 1.47
N LEU A 14 10.60 -4.87 2.32
CA LEU A 14 10.92 -3.47 2.65
C LEU A 14 11.34 -2.66 1.41
N VAL A 15 12.16 -3.23 0.54
CA VAL A 15 12.56 -2.59 -0.72
C VAL A 15 11.35 -2.41 -1.63
N ALA A 16 10.48 -3.42 -1.78
CA ALA A 16 9.26 -3.32 -2.56
C ALA A 16 8.33 -2.21 -2.03
N MET A 17 8.12 -2.14 -0.72
CA MET A 17 7.36 -1.08 -0.07
C MET A 17 7.97 0.30 -0.29
N LEU A 18 9.30 0.43 -0.16
CA LEU A 18 9.99 1.71 -0.37
C LEU A 18 9.90 2.18 -1.82
N VAL A 19 10.08 1.25 -2.78
CA VAL A 19 9.95 1.55 -4.22
C VAL A 19 8.50 1.91 -4.56
N ALA A 20 7.52 1.14 -4.09
CA ALA A 20 6.11 1.43 -4.30
C ALA A 20 5.69 2.76 -3.66
N GLY A 21 6.20 3.06 -2.46
CA GLY A 21 6.03 4.36 -1.81
C GLY A 21 6.66 5.52 -2.58
N ALA A 22 7.86 5.34 -3.14
CA ALA A 22 8.53 6.36 -3.95
C ALA A 22 7.81 6.62 -5.27
N ILE A 23 7.33 5.56 -5.94
CA ILE A 23 6.50 5.68 -7.15
C ILE A 23 5.18 6.38 -6.80
N GLY A 24 4.54 5.99 -5.70
CA GLY A 24 3.34 6.65 -5.19
C GLY A 24 3.54 8.13 -4.90
N LEU A 25 4.67 8.50 -4.28
CA LEU A 25 5.05 9.90 -4.05
C LEU A 25 5.19 10.67 -5.37
N ALA A 26 5.87 10.09 -6.35
CA ALA A 26 6.02 10.72 -7.67
C ALA A 26 4.66 10.89 -8.36
N PHE A 27 3.83 9.85 -8.33
CA PHE A 27 2.49 9.87 -8.90
C PHE A 27 1.59 10.93 -8.24
N GLU A 28 1.58 10.99 -6.91
CA GLU A 28 0.86 12.02 -6.16
C GLU A 28 1.36 13.42 -6.55
N ARG A 29 2.67 13.62 -6.56
CA ARG A 29 3.29 14.93 -6.74
C ARG A 29 3.10 15.50 -8.14
N PHE A 30 3.22 14.66 -9.17
CA PHE A 30 3.23 15.09 -10.57
C PHE A 30 1.88 14.93 -11.27
N ILE A 31 1.10 13.90 -10.92
CA ILE A 31 -0.13 13.55 -11.64
C ILE A 31 -1.36 13.99 -10.85
N VAL A 32 -1.48 13.57 -9.59
CA VAL A 32 -2.70 13.85 -8.81
C VAL A 32 -2.74 15.31 -8.35
N ARG A 33 -1.62 15.83 -7.87
CA ARG A 33 -1.54 17.15 -7.22
C ARG A 33 -2.01 18.32 -8.09
N PRO A 34 -1.66 18.44 -9.38
CA PRO A 34 -2.12 19.54 -10.23
C PRO A 34 -3.63 19.57 -10.44
N VAL A 35 -4.31 18.46 -10.16
CA VAL A 35 -5.72 18.23 -10.50
C VAL A 35 -6.64 18.35 -9.27
N TYR A 36 -6.06 18.52 -8.07
CA TYR A 36 -6.84 18.74 -6.85
C TYR A 36 -7.79 19.95 -6.99
N GLY A 37 -9.02 19.77 -6.49
CA GLY A 37 -10.09 20.78 -6.56
C GLY A 37 -11.07 20.54 -7.70
N ASN A 38 -10.72 19.71 -8.70
CA ASN A 38 -11.67 19.27 -9.72
C ASN A 38 -11.93 17.76 -9.59
N HIS A 39 -13.04 17.41 -8.91
CA HIS A 39 -13.39 16.02 -8.61
C HIS A 39 -13.45 15.14 -9.85
N LEU A 40 -14.02 15.63 -10.96
CA LEU A 40 -14.13 14.85 -12.20
C LEU A 40 -12.75 14.53 -12.79
N LYS A 41 -11.87 15.54 -12.87
CA LYS A 41 -10.51 15.32 -13.38
C LYS A 41 -9.70 14.40 -12.47
N GLN A 42 -9.92 14.44 -11.16
CA GLN A 42 -9.24 13.56 -10.21
C GLN A 42 -9.66 12.07 -10.38
N ILE A 43 -10.95 11.82 -10.62
CA ILE A 43 -11.43 10.46 -10.94
C ILE A 43 -10.81 9.98 -12.25
N LEU A 44 -10.85 10.82 -13.30
CA LEU A 44 -10.32 10.47 -14.61
C LEU A 44 -8.81 10.15 -14.57
N ILE A 45 -8.02 10.94 -13.83
CA ILE A 45 -6.57 10.77 -13.82
C ILE A 45 -6.12 9.56 -12.98
N THR A 46 -6.87 9.21 -11.94
CA THR A 46 -6.58 8.01 -11.14
C THR A 46 -6.98 6.74 -11.90
N MET A 47 -8.13 6.74 -12.56
CA MET A 47 -8.54 5.63 -13.44
C MET A 47 -7.58 5.47 -14.63
N GLY A 48 -7.25 6.57 -15.32
CA GLY A 48 -6.30 6.54 -16.44
C GLY A 48 -4.90 6.12 -15.99
N GLY A 49 -4.43 6.64 -14.85
CA GLY A 49 -3.15 6.25 -14.29
C GLY A 49 -3.07 4.78 -13.88
N MET A 50 -4.16 4.21 -13.35
CA MET A 50 -4.27 2.78 -13.07
C MET A 50 -4.12 1.95 -14.36
N ILE A 51 -4.86 2.28 -15.42
CA ILE A 51 -4.80 1.57 -16.70
C ILE A 51 -3.39 1.68 -17.32
N ILE A 52 -2.83 2.89 -17.39
CA ILE A 52 -1.48 3.10 -17.93
C ILE A 52 -0.44 2.34 -17.10
N GLY A 53 -0.57 2.36 -15.78
CA GLY A 53 0.32 1.61 -14.89
C GLY A 53 0.25 0.10 -15.14
N GLU A 54 -0.96 -0.44 -15.28
CA GLU A 54 -1.17 -1.86 -15.59
C GLU A 54 -0.55 -2.24 -16.95
N GLU A 55 -0.78 -1.44 -17.98
CA GLU A 55 -0.22 -1.69 -19.31
C GLU A 55 1.31 -1.55 -19.34
N LEU A 56 1.88 -0.60 -18.60
CA LEU A 56 3.34 -0.49 -18.45
C LEU A 56 3.95 -1.73 -17.80
N ILE A 57 3.29 -2.29 -16.78
CA ILE A 57 3.73 -3.53 -16.14
C ILE A 57 3.71 -4.68 -17.16
N LYS A 58 2.63 -4.81 -17.94
CA LYS A 58 2.51 -5.84 -18.97
C LYS A 58 3.57 -5.70 -20.07
N VAL A 59 3.92 -4.48 -20.47
CA VAL A 59 4.94 -4.23 -21.50
C VAL A 59 6.34 -4.65 -21.02
N ILE A 60 6.67 -4.39 -19.75
CA ILE A 60 8.02 -4.64 -19.22
C ILE A 60 8.19 -6.11 -18.78
N TRP A 61 7.20 -6.69 -18.09
CA TRP A 61 7.29 -8.03 -17.51
C TRP A 61 6.51 -9.10 -18.29
N GLY A 62 5.70 -8.71 -19.26
CA GLY A 62 4.76 -9.58 -19.94
C GLY A 62 3.43 -9.69 -19.19
N PRO A 63 2.38 -10.21 -19.85
CA PRO A 63 1.05 -10.36 -19.26
C PRO A 63 0.92 -11.60 -18.35
N GLN A 64 1.94 -12.46 -18.32
CA GLN A 64 1.92 -13.71 -17.54
C GLN A 64 2.20 -13.42 -16.07
N GLN A 65 1.40 -14.01 -15.18
CA GLN A 65 1.70 -14.01 -13.75
C GLN A 65 2.95 -14.85 -13.52
N ILE A 66 4.01 -14.22 -13.02
CA ILE A 66 5.26 -14.91 -12.67
C ILE A 66 5.08 -15.52 -11.27
N PRO A 67 4.98 -16.85 -11.12
CA PRO A 67 4.86 -17.46 -9.80
C PRO A 67 6.17 -17.24 -9.03
N LEU A 68 6.07 -16.58 -7.88
CA LEU A 68 7.20 -16.41 -6.97
C LEU A 68 7.50 -17.75 -6.30
N PRO A 69 8.69 -18.35 -6.52
CA PRO A 69 9.07 -19.57 -5.82
C PRO A 69 9.16 -19.27 -4.33
N LEU A 70 8.24 -19.86 -3.55
CA LEU A 70 8.19 -19.64 -2.11
C LEU A 70 9.45 -20.21 -1.46
N PRO A 71 10.00 -19.57 -0.41
CA PRO A 71 11.15 -20.12 0.28
C PRO A 71 10.79 -21.47 0.93
N PRO A 72 11.71 -22.44 1.01
CA PRO A 72 11.43 -23.79 1.52
C PRO A 72 10.87 -23.86 2.95
N GLY A 73 11.02 -22.79 3.75
CA GLY A 73 10.39 -22.68 5.07
C GLY A 73 8.89 -22.32 5.06
N LEU A 74 8.40 -21.69 3.99
CA LEU A 74 7.00 -21.34 3.76
C LEU A 74 6.31 -22.31 2.78
N GLN A 75 7.08 -23.23 2.19
CA GLN A 75 6.56 -24.32 1.38
C GLN A 75 5.85 -25.36 2.27
N GLY A 76 4.74 -25.89 1.76
CA GLY A 76 3.93 -26.90 2.41
C GLY A 76 2.58 -26.40 2.91
N SER A 77 1.71 -27.36 3.21
CA SER A 77 0.33 -27.15 3.61
C SER A 77 0.07 -27.87 4.93
N TRP A 78 -0.74 -27.26 5.79
CA TRP A 78 -1.34 -27.94 6.94
C TRP A 78 -2.66 -28.54 6.49
N PHE A 79 -2.76 -29.87 6.57
CA PHE A 79 -4.00 -30.58 6.30
C PHE A 79 -4.85 -30.55 7.58
N ILE A 80 -5.98 -29.84 7.53
CA ILE A 80 -6.99 -29.85 8.58
C ILE A 80 -8.20 -30.57 7.99
N GLY A 81 -8.36 -31.86 8.31
CA GLY A 81 -9.32 -32.73 7.61
C GLY A 81 -8.95 -32.85 6.12
N ASP A 82 -9.92 -32.62 5.23
CA ASP A 82 -9.73 -32.60 3.77
C ASP A 82 -9.25 -31.23 3.23
N ALA A 83 -9.11 -30.21 4.09
CA ALA A 83 -8.68 -28.89 3.68
C ALA A 83 -7.16 -28.73 3.79
N ALA A 84 -6.50 -28.50 2.66
CA ALA A 84 -5.09 -28.15 2.59
C ALA A 84 -4.92 -26.63 2.76
N VAL A 85 -4.47 -26.19 3.94
CA VAL A 85 -4.18 -24.77 4.22
C VAL A 85 -2.68 -24.49 4.03
N GLU A 86 -2.35 -23.76 2.96
CA GLU A 86 -0.97 -23.35 2.67
C GLU A 86 -0.38 -22.47 3.79
N LYS A 87 0.81 -22.83 4.31
CA LYS A 87 1.49 -22.07 5.38
C LYS A 87 1.71 -20.60 5.01
N TYR A 88 2.02 -20.35 3.74
CA TYR A 88 2.18 -19.00 3.20
C TYR A 88 0.92 -18.14 3.33
N ARG A 89 -0.26 -18.70 3.04
CA ARG A 89 -1.53 -17.96 3.14
C ARG A 89 -1.83 -17.59 4.58
N VAL A 90 -1.58 -18.49 5.53
CA VAL A 90 -1.74 -18.20 6.96
C VAL A 90 -0.80 -17.08 7.39
N PHE A 91 0.47 -17.14 6.97
CA PHE A 91 1.45 -16.09 7.27
C PHE A 91 1.05 -14.73 6.66
N ALA A 92 0.61 -14.72 5.41
CA ALA A 92 0.10 -13.51 4.74
C ALA A 92 -1.13 -12.92 5.46
N VAL A 93 -2.06 -13.76 5.91
CA VAL A 93 -3.21 -13.33 6.71
C VAL A 93 -2.76 -12.73 8.05
N VAL A 94 -1.81 -13.34 8.75
CA VAL A 94 -1.29 -12.80 10.02
C VAL A 94 -0.67 -11.42 9.81
N ILE A 95 0.14 -11.24 8.76
CA ILE A 95 0.69 -9.93 8.39
C ILE A 95 -0.44 -8.94 8.06
N GLY A 96 -1.40 -9.35 7.23
CA GLY A 96 -2.53 -8.51 6.86
C GLY A 96 -3.36 -8.04 8.05
N VAL A 97 -3.64 -8.93 9.00
CA VAL A 97 -4.33 -8.60 10.26
C VAL A 97 -3.50 -7.65 11.11
N ALA A 98 -2.17 -7.86 11.19
CA ALA A 98 -1.28 -6.96 11.94
C ALA A 98 -1.26 -5.55 11.34
N VAL A 99 -1.13 -5.44 10.00
CA VAL A 99 -1.18 -4.16 9.28
C VAL A 99 -2.54 -3.49 9.45
N PHE A 100 -3.64 -4.25 9.33
CA PHE A 100 -4.98 -3.74 9.54
C PHE A 100 -5.16 -3.18 10.95
N ALA A 101 -4.76 -3.93 11.98
CA ALA A 101 -4.84 -3.49 13.37
C ALA A 101 -4.01 -2.21 13.60
N LEU A 102 -2.81 -2.14 13.03
CA LEU A 102 -1.94 -0.96 13.11
C LEU A 102 -2.59 0.26 12.46
N LEU A 103 -3.16 0.12 11.25
CA LEU A 103 -3.86 1.20 10.56
C LEU A 103 -5.12 1.63 11.31
N ALA A 104 -5.94 0.67 11.76
CA ALA A 104 -7.15 0.95 12.52
C ALA A 104 -6.83 1.71 13.82
N TRP A 105 -5.80 1.29 14.54
CA TRP A 105 -5.32 1.99 15.73
C TRP A 105 -4.80 3.39 15.40
N THR A 106 -3.99 3.52 14.35
CA THR A 106 -3.44 4.81 13.91
C THR A 106 -4.56 5.78 13.54
N LEU A 107 -5.54 5.36 12.75
CA LEU A 107 -6.65 6.21 12.31
C LEU A 107 -7.64 6.57 13.43
N SER A 108 -7.86 5.65 14.38
CA SER A 108 -8.85 5.86 15.45
C SER A 108 -8.28 6.57 16.68
N ARG A 109 -7.04 6.30 17.07
CA ARG A 109 -6.46 6.74 18.35
C ARG A 109 -5.40 7.84 18.23
N THR A 110 -4.87 8.15 17.05
CA THR A 110 -3.78 9.14 16.92
C THR A 110 -4.25 10.51 16.41
N LYS A 111 -3.45 11.55 16.71
CA LYS A 111 -3.64 12.92 16.18
C LYS A 111 -3.62 12.94 14.65
N VAL A 112 -2.81 12.09 14.02
CA VAL A 112 -2.77 11.97 12.55
C VAL A 112 -4.13 11.52 12.03
N GLY A 113 -4.72 10.50 12.64
CA GLY A 113 -6.07 10.03 12.28
C GLY A 113 -7.18 11.05 12.50
N LEU A 114 -7.07 11.88 13.56
CA LEU A 114 -7.98 13.00 13.79
C LEU A 114 -7.87 14.06 12.67
N LEU A 115 -6.63 14.48 12.35
CA LEU A 115 -6.36 15.50 11.34
C LEU A 115 -6.76 15.03 9.92
N ILE A 116 -6.59 13.74 9.59
CA ILE A 116 -7.03 13.19 8.30
C ILE A 116 -8.56 13.27 8.21
N ARG A 117 -9.29 12.80 9.24
CA ARG A 117 -10.76 12.82 9.24
C ARG A 117 -11.30 14.26 9.16
N ALA A 118 -10.73 15.16 9.95
CA ALA A 118 -11.10 16.58 9.92
C ALA A 118 -10.78 17.21 8.55
N GLY A 119 -9.61 16.91 7.98
CA GLY A 119 -9.22 17.41 6.65
C GLY A 119 -9.98 16.78 5.48
N VAL A 120 -10.70 15.68 5.67
CA VAL A 120 -11.65 15.16 4.67
C VAL A 120 -12.98 15.91 4.72
N GLN A 121 -13.42 16.31 5.91
CA GLN A 121 -14.66 17.09 6.11
C GLN A 121 -14.48 18.54 5.65
N ASP A 122 -13.46 19.22 6.14
CA ASP A 122 -13.18 20.61 5.80
C ASP A 122 -11.66 20.85 5.80
N ARG A 123 -11.12 21.01 4.59
CA ARG A 123 -9.69 21.29 4.38
C ARG A 123 -9.35 22.72 4.78
N GLU A 124 -10.22 23.68 4.52
CA GLU A 124 -9.94 25.10 4.77
C GLU A 124 -9.90 25.36 6.28
N MET A 125 -10.82 24.77 7.04
CA MET A 125 -10.84 24.85 8.50
C MET A 125 -9.53 24.33 9.11
N VAL A 126 -9.08 23.13 8.73
CA VAL A 126 -7.88 22.55 9.34
C VAL A 126 -6.59 23.28 8.88
N GLU A 127 -6.57 23.87 7.67
CA GLU A 127 -5.47 24.75 7.24
C GLU A 127 -5.44 26.07 8.02
N SER A 128 -6.61 26.63 8.39
CA SER A 128 -6.71 27.83 9.25
C SER A 128 -6.13 27.63 10.65
N LEU A 129 -6.16 26.39 11.16
CA LEU A 129 -5.56 25.99 12.43
C LEU A 129 -4.03 25.87 12.36
N GLY A 130 -3.42 26.21 11.22
CA GLY A 130 -1.98 26.19 10.99
C GLY A 130 -1.42 24.83 10.59
N TYR A 131 -2.28 23.81 10.40
CA TYR A 131 -1.85 22.49 9.96
C TYR A 131 -1.72 22.42 8.44
N ARG A 132 -0.58 21.95 7.96
CA ARG A 132 -0.34 21.73 6.53
C ARG A 132 -0.99 20.41 6.07
N ILE A 133 -2.31 20.41 5.90
CA ILE A 133 -3.12 19.25 5.45
C ILE A 133 -2.51 18.58 4.22
N ARG A 134 -1.99 19.37 3.29
CA ARG A 134 -1.37 18.87 2.07
C ARG A 134 -0.29 17.83 2.33
N ARG A 135 0.60 18.08 3.30
CA ARG A 135 1.68 17.12 3.64
C ARG A 135 1.13 15.86 4.30
N LEU A 136 0.03 16.01 5.05
CA LEU A 136 -0.67 14.90 5.68
C LEU A 136 -1.24 13.95 4.62
N PHE A 137 -1.95 14.47 3.62
CA PHE A 137 -2.50 13.66 2.53
C PHE A 137 -1.42 12.98 1.69
N VAL A 138 -0.33 13.69 1.36
CA VAL A 138 0.83 13.10 0.68
C VAL A 138 1.38 11.93 1.51
N GLY A 139 1.56 12.11 2.82
CA GLY A 139 2.06 11.07 3.70
C GLY A 139 1.15 9.84 3.74
N VAL A 140 -0.17 10.04 3.78
CA VAL A 140 -1.15 8.94 3.73
C VAL A 140 -1.12 8.23 2.38
N PHE A 141 -1.02 8.97 1.28
CA PHE A 141 -0.94 8.41 -0.07
C PHE A 141 0.31 7.53 -0.21
N VAL A 142 1.47 8.05 0.19
CA VAL A 142 2.74 7.32 0.16
C VAL A 142 2.71 6.09 1.05
N ALA A 143 2.14 6.20 2.27
CA ALA A 143 1.97 5.05 3.15
C ALA A 143 1.06 3.99 2.53
N GLY A 144 -0.04 4.40 1.88
CA GLY A 144 -0.93 3.50 1.14
C GLY A 144 -0.23 2.81 -0.03
N SER A 145 0.54 3.55 -0.83
CA SER A 145 1.32 2.99 -1.94
C SER A 145 2.42 2.04 -1.45
N ALA A 146 3.09 2.37 -0.35
CA ALA A 146 4.09 1.49 0.24
C ALA A 146 3.46 0.17 0.73
N LEU A 147 2.31 0.25 1.40
CA LEU A 147 1.57 -0.94 1.85
C LEU A 147 0.99 -1.76 0.70
N ALA A 148 0.72 -1.16 -0.46
CA ALA A 148 0.32 -1.91 -1.65
C ALA A 148 1.47 -2.72 -2.27
N GLY A 149 2.72 -2.36 -1.98
CA GLY A 149 3.92 -3.11 -2.40
C GLY A 149 4.38 -4.19 -1.41
N LEU A 150 3.68 -4.36 -0.28
CA LEU A 150 3.93 -5.40 0.72
C LEU A 150 3.30 -6.73 0.29
#